data_AF-A0A076HVQ9-F1
#
_entry.id   AF-A0A076HVQ9-F1
#
_cell.length_a   1.000
_cell.length_b   1.000
_cell.length_c   1.000
_cell.angle_alpha   90.00
_cell.angle_beta   90.00
_cell.angle_gamma   90.00
#
_symmetry.space_group_name_H-M   'P 1'
#
loop_
_entity.id
_entity.type
_entity.pdbx_description
1 polymer ?
#
loop_
_entity_poly.entity_id
_entity_poly.type
_entity_poly.pdbx_seq_one_letter_code
_entity_poly.pdbx_strand_id
1 'polypeptide(L)'
;MPTPSAPHDWLHAIPADFYDQLAHSLSLHGMACAELLSRPQDAPLLQLTALTGLNTLRVAELNAIASHEQLLQALKQQPRALYDLLLLGRLTLDTSLATPVLQYVQRQMAIEPEQVQALKTYCLELSGAFLALLEEHLPATPSLGLHRLSVEEVFAHYLAAHPAPAPPAATVRFSEPQLQMMRLALLLVHSLPEAGEHPFLTAVADLEDLRPAALEPMITRLSTLEPGEELALSMPELVQLYQAMQVCGMVFVSEVLEKVGLGSVFPTVTPEEVAASAPATTEPSGRQAVGEMVSGFTRWVQHTFPQEPALHKAREQVLALADSL
;
A
#
# COMPACT_ATOMS: atom_id res chain seq x y z
N MET A 1 -12.84 -8.98 60.93
CA MET A 1 -11.96 -8.95 59.75
C MET A 1 -12.69 -9.62 58.62
N PRO A 2 -13.04 -8.91 57.52
CA PRO A 2 -13.66 -9.55 56.37
C PRO A 2 -12.63 -10.42 55.66
N THR A 3 -12.99 -11.68 55.42
CA THR A 3 -12.27 -12.63 54.58
C THR A 3 -12.14 -12.06 53.16
N PRO A 4 -10.96 -12.15 52.51
CA PRO A 4 -10.83 -11.77 51.11
C PRO A 4 -11.69 -12.72 50.27
N SER A 5 -12.69 -12.17 49.58
CA SER A 5 -13.48 -12.88 48.58
C SER A 5 -12.54 -13.48 47.53
N ALA A 6 -12.75 -14.75 47.19
CA ALA A 6 -11.87 -15.48 46.29
C ALA A 6 -11.81 -14.78 44.92
N PRO A 7 -10.61 -14.56 44.33
CA PRO A 7 -10.45 -13.77 43.11
C PRO A 7 -11.04 -14.42 41.83
N HIS A 8 -11.84 -15.48 41.93
CA HIS A 8 -12.30 -16.31 40.80
C HIS A 8 -13.82 -16.56 40.79
N ASP A 9 -14.58 -16.03 41.76
CA ASP A 9 -16.03 -16.27 41.85
C ASP A 9 -16.80 -15.72 40.63
N TRP A 10 -16.27 -14.69 39.96
CA TRP A 10 -16.91 -14.08 38.79
C TRP A 10 -16.92 -15.00 37.56
N LEU A 11 -15.95 -15.92 37.43
CA LEU A 11 -15.88 -16.84 36.30
C LEU A 11 -17.06 -17.82 36.27
N HIS A 12 -17.64 -18.10 37.44
CA HIS A 12 -18.84 -18.93 37.56
C HIS A 12 -20.12 -18.19 37.13
N ALA A 13 -20.06 -16.87 36.98
CA ALA A 13 -21.16 -16.05 36.49
C ALA A 13 -21.19 -15.91 34.96
N ILE A 14 -20.16 -16.39 34.25
CA ILE A 14 -20.12 -16.37 32.79
C ILE A 14 -21.13 -17.42 32.24
N PRO A 15 -22.08 -17.03 31.37
CA PRO A 15 -23.03 -17.97 30.77
C PRO A 15 -22.35 -19.08 29.97
N ALA A 16 -22.92 -20.29 29.97
CA ALA A 16 -22.34 -21.45 29.28
C ALA A 16 -22.24 -21.27 27.75
N ASP A 17 -23.13 -20.47 27.17
CA ASP A 17 -23.18 -20.11 25.75
C ASP A 17 -22.32 -18.88 25.39
N PHE A 18 -21.65 -18.26 26.38
CA PHE A 18 -20.86 -17.04 26.16
C PHE A 18 -19.73 -17.24 25.13
N TYR A 19 -19.11 -18.43 25.13
CA TYR A 19 -18.06 -18.73 24.16
C TYR A 19 -18.63 -18.78 22.72
N ASP A 20 -19.80 -19.36 22.52
CA ASP A 20 -20.40 -19.46 21.18
C ASP A 20 -20.71 -18.08 20.59
N GLN A 21 -21.09 -17.12 21.45
CA GLN A 21 -21.28 -15.73 21.05
C GLN A 21 -19.94 -15.04 20.72
N LEU A 22 -18.88 -15.36 21.46
CA LEU A 22 -17.59 -14.68 21.40
C LEU A 22 -16.61 -15.30 20.39
N ALA A 23 -16.77 -16.57 20.00
CA ALA A 23 -15.80 -17.34 19.22
C ALA A 23 -15.37 -16.63 17.93
N HIS A 24 -16.34 -16.10 17.18
CA HIS A 24 -16.06 -15.34 15.95
C HIS A 24 -15.32 -14.02 16.24
N SER A 25 -15.65 -13.36 17.34
CA SER A 25 -14.94 -12.14 17.77
C SER A 25 -13.50 -12.46 18.19
N LEU A 26 -13.27 -13.49 19.02
CA LEU A 26 -11.91 -13.90 19.41
C LEU A 26 -11.06 -14.27 18.19
N SER A 27 -11.61 -15.05 17.26
CA SER A 27 -10.93 -15.41 16.03
C SER A 27 -10.54 -14.18 15.20
N LEU A 28 -11.46 -13.20 15.04
CA LEU A 28 -11.18 -11.98 14.29
C LEU A 28 -10.09 -11.12 14.93
N HIS A 29 -10.12 -10.93 16.25
CA HIS A 29 -9.08 -10.20 16.99
C HIS A 29 -7.73 -10.94 16.93
N GLY A 30 -7.79 -12.26 17.00
CA GLY A 30 -6.66 -13.16 16.79
C GLY A 30 -5.99 -13.00 15.44
N MET A 31 -6.77 -13.01 14.36
CA MET A 31 -6.27 -12.78 13.00
C MET A 31 -5.69 -11.38 12.85
N ALA A 32 -6.32 -10.37 13.44
CA ALA A 32 -5.81 -9.00 13.43
C ALA A 32 -4.45 -8.89 14.15
N CYS A 33 -4.30 -9.50 15.33
CA CYS A 33 -3.03 -9.53 16.05
C CYS A 33 -1.95 -10.31 15.27
N ALA A 34 -2.32 -11.45 14.69
CA ALA A 34 -1.39 -12.24 13.88
C ALA A 34 -0.89 -11.46 12.65
N GLU A 35 -1.78 -10.73 11.97
CA GLU A 35 -1.44 -9.86 10.84
C GLU A 35 -0.56 -8.68 11.26
N LEU A 36 -0.81 -8.06 12.43
CA LEU A 36 0.07 -7.01 12.94
C LEU A 36 1.48 -7.56 13.23
N LEU A 37 1.57 -8.73 13.88
CA LEU A 37 2.83 -9.34 14.29
C LEU A 37 3.61 -10.02 13.16
N SER A 38 2.98 -10.25 11.99
CA SER A 38 3.65 -10.79 10.80
C SER A 38 4.50 -9.74 10.07
N ARG A 39 4.29 -8.45 10.38
CA ARG A 39 4.98 -7.33 9.76
C ARG A 39 6.45 -7.22 10.19
N PRO A 40 7.28 -6.47 9.44
CA PRO A 40 8.65 -6.21 9.83
C PRO A 40 8.75 -5.71 11.28
N GLN A 41 9.64 -6.33 12.05
CA GLN A 41 9.80 -6.07 13.48
C GLN A 41 10.65 -4.81 13.70
N ASP A 42 10.00 -3.66 13.71
CA ASP A 42 10.61 -2.37 14.01
C ASP A 42 10.44 -1.99 15.49
N ALA A 43 11.07 -0.89 15.91
CA ALA A 43 11.16 -0.55 17.33
C ALA A 43 9.77 -0.39 18.03
N PRO A 44 8.77 0.29 17.44
CA PRO A 44 7.43 0.35 18.01
C PRO A 44 6.73 -1.02 18.10
N LEU A 45 6.87 -1.90 17.11
CA LEU A 45 6.25 -3.24 17.16
C LEU A 45 6.90 -4.13 18.23
N LEU A 46 8.22 -4.04 18.39
CA LEU A 46 8.93 -4.72 19.47
C LEU A 46 8.50 -4.20 20.85
N GLN A 47 8.24 -2.90 20.98
CA GLN A 47 7.73 -2.31 22.21
C GLN A 47 6.30 -2.76 22.52
N LEU A 48 5.41 -2.85 21.52
CA LEU A 48 4.07 -3.43 21.68
C LEU A 48 4.13 -4.88 22.17
N THR A 49 5.01 -5.69 21.57
CA THR A 49 5.24 -7.08 21.98
C THR A 49 5.74 -7.16 23.43
N ALA A 50 6.64 -6.27 23.82
CA ALA A 50 7.16 -6.22 25.19
C ALA A 50 6.10 -5.78 26.23
N LEU A 51 5.24 -4.82 25.88
CA LEU A 51 4.17 -4.34 26.77
C LEU A 51 3.06 -5.37 26.96
N THR A 52 2.63 -6.02 25.88
CA THR A 52 1.49 -6.94 25.88
C THR A 52 1.87 -8.39 26.17
N GLY A 53 3.15 -8.75 25.99
CA GLY A 53 3.61 -10.14 26.01
C GLY A 53 3.08 -10.98 24.84
N LEU A 54 2.38 -10.38 23.88
CA LEU A 54 1.85 -11.05 22.71
C LEU A 54 2.95 -11.23 21.67
N ASN A 55 3.13 -12.47 21.23
CA ASN A 55 3.93 -12.84 20.07
C ASN A 55 3.11 -13.82 19.21
N THR A 56 3.62 -14.20 18.05
CA THR A 56 2.92 -15.08 17.11
C THR A 56 2.49 -16.40 17.75
N LEU A 57 3.34 -17.01 18.60
CA LEU A 57 3.03 -18.25 19.31
C LEU A 57 1.87 -18.03 20.30
N ARG A 58 1.95 -16.97 21.10
CA ARG A 58 0.94 -16.65 22.12
C ARG A 58 -0.42 -16.36 21.49
N VAL A 59 -0.44 -15.64 20.37
CA VAL A 59 -1.67 -15.39 19.61
C VAL A 59 -2.23 -16.70 19.05
N ALA A 60 -1.40 -17.59 18.52
CA ALA A 60 -1.85 -18.90 18.04
C ALA A 60 -2.44 -19.77 19.16
N GLU A 61 -1.83 -19.77 20.35
CA GLU A 61 -2.36 -20.47 21.54
C GLU A 61 -3.73 -19.93 21.97
N LEU A 62 -3.90 -18.61 21.98
CA LEU A 62 -5.18 -17.98 22.34
C LEU A 62 -6.26 -18.22 21.26
N ASN A 63 -5.88 -18.26 19.98
CA ASN A 63 -6.79 -18.57 18.88
C ASN A 63 -7.21 -20.05 18.84
N ALA A 64 -6.47 -20.93 19.53
CA ALA A 64 -6.81 -22.34 19.65
C ALA A 64 -7.88 -22.63 20.70
N ILE A 65 -8.33 -21.61 21.46
CA ILE A 65 -9.48 -21.74 22.35
C ILE A 65 -10.71 -22.05 21.49
N ALA A 66 -11.21 -23.27 21.61
CA ALA A 66 -12.29 -23.83 20.79
C ALA A 66 -13.55 -24.15 21.62
N SER A 67 -13.53 -23.93 22.94
CA SER A 67 -14.65 -24.24 23.82
C SER A 67 -14.75 -23.31 25.03
N HIS A 68 -15.94 -23.27 25.64
CA HIS A 68 -16.19 -22.53 26.88
C HIS A 68 -15.26 -22.96 28.04
N GLU A 69 -15.00 -24.25 28.20
CA GLU A 69 -14.09 -24.76 29.24
C GLU A 69 -12.67 -24.24 29.05
N GLN A 70 -12.17 -24.24 27.81
CA GLN A 70 -10.86 -23.71 27.47
C GLN A 70 -10.78 -22.20 27.70
N LEU A 71 -11.84 -21.46 27.38
CA LEU A 71 -11.93 -20.02 27.66
C LEU A 71 -11.85 -19.75 29.17
N LEU A 72 -12.63 -20.46 29.99
CA LEU A 72 -12.57 -20.34 31.44
C LEU A 72 -11.19 -20.68 31.99
N GLN A 73 -10.55 -21.73 31.46
CA GLN A 73 -9.20 -22.10 31.86
C GLN A 73 -8.19 -21.00 31.51
N ALA A 74 -8.26 -20.43 30.30
CA ALA A 74 -7.40 -19.32 29.88
C ALA A 74 -7.60 -18.09 30.78
N LEU A 75 -8.84 -17.75 31.14
CA LEU A 75 -9.16 -16.65 32.05
C LEU A 75 -8.69 -16.89 33.48
N LYS A 76 -8.67 -18.14 33.97
CA LYS A 76 -8.09 -18.48 35.28
C LYS A 76 -6.58 -18.31 35.30
N GLN A 77 -5.91 -18.78 34.24
CA GLN A 77 -4.47 -18.86 34.21
C GLN A 77 -3.82 -17.53 33.82
N GLN A 78 -4.36 -16.87 32.78
CA GLN A 78 -3.72 -15.71 32.15
C GLN A 78 -4.78 -14.73 31.60
N PRO A 79 -5.63 -14.13 32.47
CA PRO A 79 -6.70 -13.24 32.03
C PRO A 79 -6.15 -12.00 31.32
N ARG A 80 -4.94 -11.57 31.67
CA ARG A 80 -4.25 -10.45 31.01
C ARG A 80 -3.89 -10.74 29.54
N ALA A 81 -3.56 -11.99 29.20
CA ALA A 81 -3.23 -12.33 27.81
C ALA A 81 -4.46 -12.21 26.89
N LEU A 82 -5.65 -12.58 27.38
CA LEU A 82 -6.91 -12.36 26.67
C LEU A 82 -7.28 -10.89 26.59
N TYR A 83 -7.07 -10.13 27.67
CA TYR A 83 -7.24 -8.67 27.66
C TYR A 83 -6.37 -8.01 26.59
N ASP A 84 -5.07 -8.32 26.56
CA ASP A 84 -4.13 -7.72 25.63
C ASP A 84 -4.42 -8.13 24.18
N LEU A 85 -4.87 -9.37 23.94
CA LEU A 85 -5.30 -9.83 22.61
C LEU A 85 -6.50 -9.02 22.11
N LEU A 86 -7.50 -8.82 22.96
CA LEU A 86 -8.69 -8.05 22.60
C LEU A 86 -8.37 -6.58 22.41
N LEU A 87 -7.53 -5.98 23.26
CA LEU A 87 -7.10 -4.59 23.14
C LEU A 87 -6.34 -4.35 21.84
N LEU A 88 -5.28 -5.13 21.58
CA LEU A 88 -4.45 -4.95 20.40
C LEU A 88 -5.20 -5.34 19.11
N GLY A 89 -6.03 -6.39 19.17
CA GLY A 89 -6.88 -6.80 18.07
C GLY A 89 -7.88 -5.71 17.71
N ARG A 90 -8.51 -5.07 18.70
CA ARG A 90 -9.44 -3.95 18.50
C ARG A 90 -8.75 -2.77 17.83
N LEU A 91 -7.62 -2.33 18.38
CA LEU A 91 -6.82 -1.24 17.82
C LEU A 91 -6.43 -1.51 16.36
N THR A 92 -6.07 -2.76 16.04
CA THR A 92 -5.74 -3.17 14.68
C THR A 92 -6.96 -3.13 13.77
N LEU A 93 -8.09 -3.72 14.22
CA LEU A 93 -9.35 -3.75 13.47
C LEU A 93 -9.90 -2.36 13.15
N ASP A 94 -9.69 -1.37 14.03
CA ASP A 94 -10.14 0.01 13.85
C ASP A 94 -9.31 0.81 12.82
N THR A 95 -8.28 0.22 12.21
CA THR A 95 -7.37 0.90 11.27
C THR A 95 -7.30 0.21 9.91
N SER A 96 -6.59 0.82 8.97
CA SER A 96 -6.29 0.22 7.66
C SER A 96 -5.42 -1.03 7.75
N LEU A 97 -4.75 -1.26 8.88
CA LEU A 97 -3.91 -2.45 9.11
C LEU A 97 -4.71 -3.76 9.01
N ALA A 98 -6.00 -3.73 9.33
CA ALA A 98 -6.88 -4.89 9.27
C ALA A 98 -7.38 -5.24 7.86
N THR A 99 -7.07 -4.45 6.84
CA THR A 99 -7.54 -4.69 5.46
C THR A 99 -7.28 -6.12 4.97
N PRO A 100 -6.08 -6.71 5.14
CA PRO A 100 -5.82 -8.09 4.70
C PRO A 100 -6.71 -9.11 5.41
N VAL A 101 -6.92 -8.93 6.71
CA VAL A 101 -7.77 -9.81 7.53
C VAL A 101 -9.23 -9.71 7.10
N LEU A 102 -9.75 -8.49 6.90
CA LEU A 102 -11.13 -8.29 6.46
C LEU A 102 -11.37 -8.83 5.05
N GLN A 103 -10.40 -8.67 4.13
CA GLN A 103 -10.47 -9.27 2.79
C GLN A 103 -10.43 -10.80 2.85
N TYR A 104 -9.62 -11.38 3.74
CA TYR A 104 -9.59 -12.82 3.96
C TYR A 104 -10.96 -13.33 4.45
N VAL A 105 -11.53 -12.70 5.48
CA VAL A 105 -12.86 -13.04 6.02
C VAL A 105 -13.95 -12.91 4.95
N GLN A 106 -13.90 -11.83 4.16
CA GLN A 106 -14.82 -11.60 3.05
C GLN A 106 -14.81 -12.78 2.07
N ARG A 107 -13.62 -13.21 1.64
CA ARG A 107 -13.45 -14.32 0.68
C ARG A 107 -13.86 -15.65 1.30
N GLN A 108 -13.49 -15.90 2.55
CA GLN A 108 -13.79 -17.15 3.25
C GLN A 108 -15.29 -17.34 3.48
N MET A 109 -15.99 -16.26 3.83
CA MET A 109 -17.43 -16.30 4.09
C MET A 109 -18.29 -16.03 2.85
N ALA A 110 -17.67 -15.63 1.73
CA ALA A 110 -18.35 -15.23 0.50
C ALA A 110 -19.44 -14.16 0.73
N ILE A 111 -19.07 -13.10 1.47
CA ILE A 111 -19.98 -12.00 1.84
C ILE A 111 -19.59 -10.68 1.17
N GLU A 112 -20.54 -9.76 1.10
CA GLU A 112 -20.34 -8.43 0.53
C GLU A 112 -19.56 -7.50 1.49
N PRO A 113 -18.89 -6.44 0.98
CA PRO A 113 -18.12 -5.52 1.81
C PRO A 113 -18.93 -4.90 2.96
N GLU A 114 -20.22 -4.58 2.73
CA GLU A 114 -21.11 -4.03 3.76
C GLU A 114 -21.36 -5.03 4.89
N GLN A 115 -21.49 -6.32 4.56
CA GLN A 115 -21.68 -7.39 5.55
C GLN A 115 -20.41 -7.62 6.37
N VAL A 116 -19.23 -7.49 5.76
CA VAL A 116 -17.95 -7.52 6.49
C VAL A 116 -17.87 -6.38 7.50
N GLN A 117 -18.29 -5.17 7.12
CA GLN A 117 -18.31 -4.03 8.05
C GLN A 117 -19.32 -4.21 9.18
N ALA A 118 -20.49 -4.76 8.90
CA ALA A 118 -21.46 -5.12 9.93
C ALA A 118 -20.89 -6.17 10.90
N LEU A 119 -20.24 -7.21 10.38
CA LEU A 119 -19.56 -8.23 11.18
C LEU A 119 -18.45 -7.63 12.05
N LYS A 120 -17.58 -6.80 11.47
CA LYS A 120 -16.53 -6.08 12.20
C LYS A 120 -17.14 -5.26 13.35
N THR A 121 -18.18 -4.48 13.07
CA THR A 121 -18.85 -3.63 14.08
C THR A 121 -19.40 -4.48 15.22
N TYR A 122 -20.12 -5.55 14.89
CA TYR A 122 -20.63 -6.50 15.88
C TYR A 122 -19.49 -7.10 16.75
N CYS A 123 -18.40 -7.55 16.12
CA CYS A 123 -17.25 -8.11 16.85
C CYS A 123 -16.59 -7.08 17.78
N LEU A 124 -16.49 -5.82 17.35
CA LEU A 124 -15.92 -4.72 18.14
C LEU A 124 -16.83 -4.34 19.33
N GLU A 125 -18.14 -4.31 19.14
CA GLU A 125 -19.09 -4.05 20.24
C GLU A 125 -19.02 -5.16 21.29
N LEU A 126 -19.06 -6.42 20.84
CA LEU A 126 -18.99 -7.57 21.72
C LEU A 126 -17.64 -7.65 22.46
N SER A 127 -16.52 -7.43 21.77
CA SER A 127 -15.19 -7.42 22.41
C SER A 127 -15.02 -6.23 23.34
N GLY A 128 -15.63 -5.09 23.04
CA GLY A 128 -15.64 -3.92 23.91
C GLY A 128 -16.35 -4.20 25.24
N ALA A 129 -17.52 -4.84 25.18
CA ALA A 129 -18.24 -5.26 26.38
C ALA A 129 -17.43 -6.29 27.20
N PHE A 130 -16.79 -7.24 26.53
CA PHE A 130 -15.97 -8.23 27.21
C PHE A 130 -14.70 -7.63 27.82
N LEU A 131 -14.02 -6.70 27.13
CA LEU A 131 -12.90 -5.94 27.68
C LEU A 131 -13.30 -5.21 28.96
N ALA A 132 -14.45 -4.52 28.97
CA ALA A 132 -14.95 -3.83 30.16
C ALA A 132 -15.16 -4.81 31.33
N LEU A 133 -15.75 -5.98 31.08
CA LEU A 133 -15.90 -7.04 32.08
C LEU A 133 -14.54 -7.52 32.62
N LEU A 134 -13.53 -7.69 31.76
CA LEU A 134 -12.18 -8.04 32.19
C LEU A 134 -11.53 -6.92 33.02
N GLU A 135 -11.76 -5.65 32.67
CA GLU A 135 -11.25 -4.50 33.41
C GLU A 135 -11.82 -4.41 34.83
N GLU A 136 -13.07 -4.80 35.03
CA GLU A 136 -13.71 -4.86 36.36
C GLU A 136 -13.13 -5.95 37.26
N HIS A 137 -12.62 -7.03 36.68
CA HIS A 137 -12.19 -8.24 37.42
C HIS A 137 -10.68 -8.46 37.47
N LEU A 138 -9.90 -7.77 36.64
CA LEU A 138 -8.44 -7.83 36.67
C LEU A 138 -7.87 -7.01 37.85
N PRO A 139 -6.80 -7.50 38.52
CA PRO A 139 -6.19 -6.80 39.64
C PRO A 139 -5.60 -5.44 39.21
N ALA A 140 -5.79 -4.41 40.02
CA ALA A 140 -5.45 -3.03 39.72
C ALA A 140 -3.93 -2.66 39.78
N THR A 141 -3.02 -3.63 39.71
CA THR A 141 -1.56 -3.40 39.91
C THR A 141 -0.70 -3.95 38.76
N PRO A 142 0.18 -3.13 38.14
CA PRO A 142 0.08 -1.67 38.00
C PRO A 142 -1.19 -1.31 37.21
N SER A 143 -1.78 -0.14 37.47
CA SER A 143 -3.14 0.19 37.04
C SER A 143 -3.39 -0.16 35.58
N LEU A 144 -4.35 -1.06 35.35
CA LEU A 144 -4.74 -1.54 34.02
C LEU A 144 -4.99 -0.38 33.04
N GLY A 145 -5.51 0.75 33.52
CA GLY A 145 -5.67 1.97 32.74
C GLY A 145 -4.34 2.57 32.22
N LEU A 146 -3.28 2.65 33.04
CA LEU A 146 -1.96 3.12 32.57
C LEU A 146 -1.35 2.16 31.55
N HIS A 147 -1.54 0.85 31.75
CA HIS A 147 -1.11 -0.13 30.75
C HIS A 147 -1.83 0.07 29.42
N ARG A 148 -3.16 0.18 29.45
CA ARG A 148 -3.97 0.43 28.26
C ARG A 148 -3.50 1.68 27.52
N LEU A 149 -3.33 2.79 28.23
CA LEU A 149 -2.81 4.03 27.67
C LEU A 149 -1.43 3.82 27.03
N SER A 150 -0.54 3.07 27.67
CA SER A 150 0.80 2.79 27.13
C SER A 150 0.73 1.98 25.84
N VAL A 151 -0.16 0.98 25.76
CA VAL A 151 -0.38 0.20 24.54
C VAL A 151 -0.97 1.06 23.43
N GLU A 152 -1.99 1.86 23.72
CA GLU A 152 -2.62 2.77 22.77
C GLU A 152 -1.64 3.82 22.23
N GLU A 153 -0.81 4.40 23.09
CA GLU A 153 0.23 5.36 22.70
C GLU A 153 1.27 4.73 21.78
N VAL A 154 1.84 3.57 22.13
CA VAL A 154 2.84 2.91 21.28
C VAL A 154 2.21 2.45 19.97
N PHE A 155 0.96 2.01 19.98
CA PHE A 155 0.24 1.66 18.75
C PHE A 155 0.00 2.87 17.85
N ALA A 156 -0.34 4.03 18.42
CA ALA A 156 -0.46 5.27 17.67
C ALA A 156 0.88 5.69 17.03
N HIS A 157 2.00 5.53 17.74
CA HIS A 157 3.33 5.75 17.16
C HIS A 157 3.65 4.77 16.03
N TYR A 158 3.26 3.50 16.18
CA TYR A 158 3.41 2.50 15.12
C TYR A 158 2.62 2.89 13.86
N LEU A 159 1.36 3.35 14.01
CA LEU A 159 0.55 3.84 12.89
C LEU A 159 1.15 5.06 12.21
N ALA A 160 1.68 6.01 12.99
CA ALA A 160 2.33 7.21 12.45
C ALA A 160 3.59 6.86 11.65
N ALA A 161 4.33 5.83 12.07
CA ALA A 161 5.50 5.32 11.35
C ALA A 161 5.13 4.52 10.10
N HIS A 162 3.91 3.98 10.02
CA HIS A 162 3.41 3.17 8.91
C HIS A 162 2.08 3.72 8.36
N PRO A 163 2.11 4.90 7.73
CA PRO A 163 0.91 5.50 7.18
C PRO A 163 0.25 4.54 6.19
N ALA A 164 -1.09 4.54 6.19
CA ALA A 164 -1.85 3.78 5.21
C ALA A 164 -1.42 4.21 3.79
N PRO A 165 -1.27 3.26 2.84
CA PRO A 165 -1.01 3.63 1.46
C PRO A 165 -2.12 4.57 0.98
N ALA A 166 -1.73 5.69 0.37
CA ALA A 166 -2.68 6.65 -0.17
C ALA A 166 -3.60 5.95 -1.20
N PRO A 167 -4.89 6.34 -1.30
CA PRO A 167 -5.75 5.81 -2.33
C PRO A 167 -5.13 6.09 -3.72
N PRO A 168 -5.32 5.18 -4.68
CA PRO A 168 -4.80 5.40 -6.02
C PRO A 168 -5.45 6.65 -6.63
N ALA A 169 -4.62 7.48 -7.26
CA ALA A 169 -5.08 8.62 -8.04
C ALA A 169 -5.81 8.18 -9.32
N ALA A 170 -5.37 7.06 -9.92
CA ALA A 170 -5.98 6.48 -11.10
C ALA A 170 -5.79 4.97 -11.13
N THR A 171 -6.72 4.25 -11.78
CA THR A 171 -6.50 2.87 -12.22
C THR A 171 -6.47 2.85 -13.73
N VAL A 172 -5.36 2.40 -14.31
CA VAL A 172 -5.13 2.40 -15.76
C VAL A 172 -4.94 0.98 -16.24
N ARG A 173 -5.48 0.65 -17.41
CA ARG A 173 -5.17 -0.59 -18.13
C ARG A 173 -4.43 -0.22 -19.41
N PHE A 174 -3.17 -0.65 -19.52
CA PHE A 174 -2.37 -0.39 -20.70
C PHE A 174 -2.57 -1.50 -21.73
N SER A 175 -2.75 -1.13 -23.00
CA SER A 175 -2.56 -2.08 -24.10
C SER A 175 -1.07 -2.46 -24.18
N GLU A 176 -0.76 -3.57 -24.85
CA GLU A 176 0.63 -4.01 -25.02
C GLU A 176 1.54 -2.92 -25.61
N PRO A 177 1.18 -2.20 -26.68
CA PRO A 177 1.99 -1.10 -27.20
C PRO A 177 2.18 0.03 -26.19
N GLN A 178 1.14 0.39 -25.44
CA GLN A 178 1.22 1.44 -24.42
C GLN A 178 2.15 1.03 -23.28
N LEU A 179 2.07 -0.21 -22.83
CA LEU A 179 2.92 -0.73 -21.75
C LEU A 179 4.39 -0.77 -22.17
N GLN A 180 4.69 -1.24 -23.38
CA GLN A 180 6.06 -1.21 -23.91
C GLN A 180 6.58 0.21 -24.05
N MET A 181 5.72 1.15 -24.45
CA MET A 181 6.09 2.57 -24.51
C MET A 181 6.38 3.15 -23.12
N MET A 182 5.58 2.85 -22.09
CA MET A 182 5.87 3.29 -20.72
C MET A 182 7.21 2.74 -20.24
N ARG A 183 7.47 1.45 -20.46
CA ARG A 183 8.74 0.80 -20.11
C ARG A 183 9.92 1.46 -20.80
N LEU A 184 9.82 1.68 -22.11
CA LEU A 184 10.85 2.35 -22.89
C LEU A 184 11.10 3.78 -22.40
N ALA A 185 10.04 4.56 -22.14
CA ALA A 185 10.18 5.92 -21.64
C ALA A 185 10.93 5.97 -20.30
N LEU A 186 10.58 5.10 -19.35
CA LEU A 186 11.28 5.03 -18.05
C LEU A 186 12.74 4.59 -18.20
N LEU A 187 13.01 3.56 -19.01
CA LEU A 187 14.38 3.07 -19.22
C LEU A 187 15.26 4.10 -19.92
N LEU A 188 14.70 4.82 -20.90
CA LEU A 188 15.38 5.90 -21.59
C LEU A 188 15.74 6.98 -20.58
N VAL A 189 14.76 7.53 -19.87
CA VAL A 189 14.96 8.61 -18.90
C VAL A 189 15.92 8.22 -17.78
N HIS A 190 15.86 6.97 -17.31
CA HIS A 190 16.81 6.43 -16.34
C HIS A 190 18.26 6.46 -16.85
N SER A 191 18.48 6.24 -18.15
CA SER A 191 19.82 6.13 -18.76
C SER A 191 20.34 7.45 -19.33
N LEU A 192 19.47 8.45 -19.56
CA LEU A 192 19.83 9.75 -20.16
C LEU A 192 20.90 10.53 -19.38
N PRO A 193 20.87 10.64 -18.04
CA PRO A 193 21.84 11.45 -17.29
C PRO A 193 23.30 11.03 -17.49
N GLU A 194 23.54 9.75 -17.77
CA GLU A 194 24.89 9.21 -17.98
C GLU A 194 25.36 9.32 -19.44
N ALA A 195 24.48 9.74 -20.34
CA ALA A 195 24.68 9.64 -21.78
C ALA A 195 25.49 10.82 -22.38
N GLY A 196 25.72 11.91 -21.62
CA GLY A 196 26.58 13.01 -22.05
C GLY A 196 26.35 14.33 -21.29
N GLU A 197 27.06 15.39 -21.70
CA GLU A 197 27.05 16.71 -21.05
C GLU A 197 26.07 17.72 -21.69
N HIS A 198 25.06 17.24 -22.44
CA HIS A 198 24.11 18.14 -23.11
C HIS A 198 23.23 18.88 -22.07
N PRO A 199 22.94 20.19 -22.23
CA PRO A 199 22.14 20.97 -21.27
C PRO A 199 20.80 20.32 -20.90
N PHE A 200 20.09 19.77 -21.90
CA PHE A 200 18.91 18.96 -21.69
C PHE A 200 19.10 17.77 -20.74
N LEU A 201 20.19 17.01 -20.87
CA LEU A 201 20.44 15.83 -20.03
C LEU A 201 20.73 16.24 -18.58
N THR A 202 21.47 17.34 -18.38
CA THR A 202 21.68 17.93 -17.06
C THR A 202 20.35 18.37 -16.45
N ALA A 203 19.50 19.06 -17.21
CA ALA A 203 18.20 19.52 -16.73
C ALA A 203 17.25 18.35 -16.40
N VAL A 204 17.29 17.25 -17.15
CA VAL A 204 16.55 16.02 -16.83
C VAL A 204 17.06 15.40 -15.53
N ALA A 205 18.38 15.38 -15.29
CA ALA A 205 18.97 14.85 -14.06
C ALA A 205 18.59 15.66 -12.80
N ASP A 206 18.29 16.95 -12.98
CA ASP A 206 17.85 17.85 -11.90
C ASP A 206 16.39 17.60 -11.47
N LEU A 207 15.59 16.89 -12.28
CA LEU A 207 14.22 16.52 -11.90
C LEU A 207 14.22 15.38 -10.89
N GLU A 208 13.84 15.69 -9.64
CA GLU A 208 13.85 14.73 -8.52
C GLU A 208 13.09 13.43 -8.83
N ASP A 209 11.91 13.53 -9.44
CA ASP A 209 11.04 12.39 -9.76
C ASP A 209 11.59 11.51 -10.91
N LEU A 210 12.54 12.02 -11.70
CA LEU A 210 13.17 11.31 -12.82
C LEU A 210 14.58 10.82 -12.51
N ARG A 211 15.06 10.97 -11.27
CA ARG A 211 16.34 10.41 -10.87
C ARG A 211 16.30 8.87 -10.93
N PRO A 212 17.41 8.19 -11.27
CA PRO A 212 17.46 6.72 -11.37
C PRO A 212 16.83 6.00 -10.16
N ALA A 213 17.25 6.38 -8.94
CA ALA A 213 16.74 5.78 -7.70
C ALA A 213 15.22 5.98 -7.48
N ALA A 214 14.64 7.07 -8.00
CA ALA A 214 13.20 7.30 -7.93
C ALA A 214 12.43 6.46 -8.98
N LEU A 215 13.05 6.14 -10.11
CA LEU A 215 12.43 5.39 -11.22
C LEU A 215 12.47 3.87 -11.01
N GLU A 216 13.47 3.34 -10.30
CA GLU A 216 13.66 1.89 -10.08
C GLU A 216 12.39 1.14 -9.60
N PRO A 217 11.62 1.64 -8.61
CA PRO A 217 10.40 0.98 -8.18
C PRO A 217 9.36 0.88 -9.30
N MET A 218 9.19 1.94 -10.08
CA MET A 218 8.23 1.98 -11.19
C MET A 218 8.69 1.09 -12.36
N ILE A 219 9.98 1.09 -12.69
CA ILE A 219 10.56 0.20 -13.71
C ILE A 219 10.32 -1.26 -13.32
N THR A 220 10.58 -1.62 -12.06
CA THR A 220 10.36 -2.97 -11.55
C THR A 220 8.89 -3.35 -11.68
N ARG A 221 8.00 -2.47 -11.20
CA ARG A 221 6.56 -2.69 -11.19
C ARG A 221 5.96 -2.83 -12.60
N LEU A 222 6.39 -2.00 -13.55
CA LEU A 222 5.95 -2.12 -14.93
C LEU A 222 6.57 -3.33 -15.64
N SER A 223 7.76 -3.79 -15.27
CA SER A 223 8.39 -4.95 -15.93
C SER A 223 7.66 -6.27 -15.64
N THR A 224 7.02 -6.38 -14.47
CA THR A 224 6.22 -7.56 -14.09
C THR A 224 4.75 -7.48 -14.52
N LEU A 225 4.27 -6.29 -14.93
CA LEU A 225 2.86 -6.08 -15.31
C LEU A 225 2.53 -6.75 -16.65
N GLU A 226 1.38 -7.42 -16.76
CA GLU A 226 0.91 -7.97 -18.04
C GLU A 226 0.04 -6.96 -18.81
N PRO A 227 0.03 -7.00 -20.17
CA PRO A 227 -0.88 -6.18 -20.96
C PRO A 227 -2.35 -6.40 -20.59
N GLY A 228 -3.10 -5.31 -20.41
CA GLY A 228 -4.51 -5.34 -20.03
C GLY A 228 -4.79 -5.49 -18.53
N GLU A 229 -3.76 -5.73 -17.71
CA GLU A 229 -3.86 -5.75 -16.25
C GLU A 229 -4.15 -4.34 -15.69
N GLU A 230 -4.89 -4.27 -14.59
CA GLU A 230 -5.15 -3.03 -13.89
C GLU A 230 -3.93 -2.58 -13.08
N LEU A 231 -3.43 -1.39 -13.39
CA LEU A 231 -2.41 -0.72 -12.59
C LEU A 231 -3.01 0.44 -11.82
N ALA A 232 -3.06 0.29 -10.49
CA ALA A 232 -3.41 1.36 -9.57
C ALA A 232 -2.21 2.31 -9.35
N LEU A 233 -2.30 3.55 -9.81
CA LEU A 233 -1.24 4.55 -9.71
C LEU A 233 -1.54 5.53 -8.58
N SER A 234 -0.56 5.76 -7.72
CA SER A 234 -0.57 6.92 -6.81
C SER A 234 -0.29 8.22 -7.57
N MET A 235 -0.56 9.38 -6.96
CA MET A 235 -0.31 10.66 -7.61
C MET A 235 1.18 10.88 -7.97
N PRO A 236 2.16 10.58 -7.10
CA PRO A 236 3.58 10.70 -7.46
C PRO A 236 3.96 9.81 -8.64
N GLU A 237 3.44 8.58 -8.68
CA GLU A 237 3.68 7.64 -9.78
C GLU A 237 3.09 8.15 -11.10
N LEU A 238 1.90 8.76 -11.06
CA LEU A 238 1.29 9.37 -12.23
C LEU A 238 2.11 10.56 -12.75
N VAL A 239 2.61 11.41 -11.86
CA VAL A 239 3.51 12.53 -12.18
C VAL A 239 4.79 12.02 -12.84
N GLN A 240 5.39 10.98 -12.27
CA GLN A 240 6.62 10.37 -12.78
C GLN A 240 6.42 9.81 -14.20
N LEU A 241 5.34 9.04 -14.42
CA LEU A 241 5.01 8.52 -15.76
C LEU A 241 4.73 9.65 -16.76
N TYR A 242 4.01 10.70 -16.32
CA TYR A 242 3.75 11.88 -17.14
C TYR A 242 5.04 12.57 -17.61
N GLN A 243 5.95 12.84 -16.68
CA GLN A 243 7.22 13.49 -17.00
C GLN A 243 8.12 12.60 -17.85
N ALA A 244 8.22 11.30 -17.52
CA ALA A 244 9.04 10.37 -18.29
C ALA A 244 8.57 10.25 -19.75
N MET A 245 7.25 10.21 -19.98
CA MET A 245 6.67 10.19 -21.31
C MET A 245 6.94 11.47 -22.10
N GLN A 246 6.89 12.63 -21.43
CA GLN A 246 7.21 13.92 -22.05
C GLN A 246 8.68 14.02 -22.45
N VAL A 247 9.59 13.67 -21.54
CA VAL A 247 11.04 13.64 -21.82
C VAL A 247 11.35 12.66 -22.95
N CYS A 248 10.73 11.48 -22.93
CA CYS A 248 10.84 10.51 -24.03
C CYS A 248 10.42 11.14 -25.35
N GLY A 249 9.26 11.81 -25.41
CA GLY A 249 8.82 12.54 -26.60
C GLY A 249 9.83 13.59 -27.09
N MET A 250 10.40 14.38 -26.18
CA MET A 250 11.43 15.39 -26.50
C MET A 250 12.69 14.77 -27.09
N VAL A 251 13.16 13.66 -26.54
CA VAL A 251 14.34 12.94 -27.05
C VAL A 251 14.08 12.40 -28.47
N PHE A 252 12.89 11.86 -28.74
CA PHE A 252 12.55 11.33 -30.07
C PHE A 252 12.37 12.39 -31.16
N VAL A 253 12.05 13.63 -30.78
CA VAL A 253 11.81 14.75 -31.70
C VAL A 253 13.06 15.64 -31.86
N SER A 254 14.06 15.52 -30.98
CA SER A 254 15.27 16.35 -31.00
C SER A 254 16.49 15.64 -31.60
N GLU A 255 17.51 16.41 -31.99
CA GLU A 255 18.84 15.93 -32.40
C GLU A 255 19.63 15.29 -31.24
N VAL A 256 19.10 15.31 -30.02
CA VAL A 256 19.76 14.75 -28.83
C VAL A 256 20.06 13.26 -29.03
N LEU A 257 19.19 12.50 -29.70
CA LEU A 257 19.46 11.10 -30.07
C LEU A 257 20.72 10.94 -30.93
N GLU A 258 20.94 11.85 -31.87
CA GLU A 258 22.10 11.81 -32.78
C GLU A 258 23.38 12.25 -32.06
N LYS A 259 23.29 13.30 -31.23
CA LYS A 259 24.43 13.84 -30.45
C LYS A 259 24.90 12.90 -29.34
N VAL A 260 24.00 12.10 -28.78
CA VAL A 260 24.26 11.12 -27.72
C VAL A 260 24.69 9.75 -28.29
N GLY A 261 24.77 9.61 -29.62
CA GLY A 261 25.20 8.37 -30.28
C GLY A 261 24.16 7.23 -30.22
N LEU A 262 22.92 7.52 -29.80
CA LEU A 262 21.80 6.58 -29.76
C LEU A 262 21.03 6.52 -31.10
N GLY A 263 21.36 7.40 -32.04
CA GLY A 263 20.71 7.47 -33.36
C GLY A 263 20.84 6.19 -34.21
N SER A 264 21.87 5.37 -33.98
CA SER A 264 22.09 4.09 -34.68
C SER A 264 21.29 2.91 -34.10
N VAL A 265 20.67 3.08 -32.93
CA VAL A 265 19.89 2.04 -32.24
C VAL A 265 18.42 2.06 -32.67
N PHE A 266 17.94 3.18 -33.23
CA PHE A 266 16.58 3.32 -33.73
C PHE A 266 16.55 3.25 -35.25
N PRO A 267 15.58 2.55 -35.87
CA PRO A 267 15.49 2.45 -37.32
C PRO A 267 15.24 3.85 -37.93
N THR A 268 16.28 4.42 -38.53
CA THR A 268 16.19 5.60 -39.39
C THR A 268 15.68 5.16 -40.75
N VAL A 269 14.50 5.65 -41.15
CA VAL A 269 14.05 5.57 -42.54
C VAL A 269 14.95 6.50 -43.36
N THR A 270 15.63 5.96 -44.35
CA THR A 270 16.54 6.74 -45.18
C THR A 270 15.77 7.61 -46.17
N PRO A 271 16.30 8.79 -46.57
CA PRO A 271 15.66 9.65 -47.57
C PRO A 271 15.41 8.93 -48.91
N GLU A 272 16.18 7.88 -49.23
CA GLU A 272 16.01 7.04 -50.42
C GLU A 272 14.75 6.16 -50.36
N GLU A 273 14.29 5.73 -49.17
CA GLU A 273 13.07 4.92 -49.00
C GLU A 273 11.79 5.78 -49.11
N VAL A 274 11.88 7.06 -48.75
CA VAL A 274 10.78 8.03 -48.88
C VAL A 274 10.55 8.43 -50.33
N ALA A 275 11.61 8.50 -51.15
CA ALA A 275 11.50 8.82 -52.57
C ALA A 275 10.95 7.67 -53.42
N ALA A 276 11.04 6.42 -52.93
CA ALA A 276 10.58 5.23 -53.65
C ALA A 276 9.11 4.86 -53.41
N SER A 277 8.41 5.52 -52.49
CA SER A 277 7.11 5.07 -51.99
C SER A 277 6.02 6.14 -52.12
N ALA A 278 5.27 6.15 -53.23
CA ALA A 278 3.92 6.71 -53.28
C ALA A 278 3.08 6.05 -54.40
N PRO A 279 1.74 5.89 -54.27
CA PRO A 279 0.89 6.13 -53.09
C PRO A 279 0.05 4.89 -52.71
N ALA A 280 0.24 4.33 -51.52
CA ALA A 280 -0.79 3.60 -50.76
C ALA A 280 -0.25 3.28 -49.37
N THR A 281 -0.93 3.78 -48.33
CA THR A 281 -0.75 3.45 -46.91
C THR A 281 0.69 3.56 -46.39
N THR A 282 1.17 4.78 -46.17
CA THR A 282 2.32 5.03 -45.31
C THR A 282 1.98 4.54 -43.90
N GLU A 283 2.53 3.39 -43.49
CA GLU A 283 2.60 3.03 -42.08
C GLU A 283 3.26 4.21 -41.34
N PRO A 284 2.72 4.63 -40.17
CA PRO A 284 3.33 5.72 -39.42
C PRO A 284 4.78 5.33 -39.13
N SER A 285 5.73 6.20 -39.48
CA SER A 285 7.12 6.01 -39.08
C SER A 285 7.17 5.78 -37.56
N GLY A 286 8.08 4.94 -37.08
CA GLY A 286 8.13 4.59 -35.64
C GLY A 286 8.15 5.81 -34.72
N ARG A 287 8.74 6.94 -35.16
CA ARG A 287 8.72 8.23 -34.45
C ARG A 287 7.32 8.84 -34.35
N GLN A 288 6.50 8.74 -35.41
CA GLN A 288 5.12 9.24 -35.41
C GLN A 288 4.22 8.43 -34.47
N ALA A 289 4.37 7.09 -34.47
CA ALA A 289 3.62 6.23 -33.55
C ALA A 289 3.96 6.52 -32.07
N VAL A 290 5.24 6.73 -31.75
CA VAL A 290 5.69 7.15 -30.42
C VAL A 290 5.10 8.50 -30.03
N GLY A 291 5.12 9.49 -30.94
CA GLY A 291 4.53 10.81 -30.71
C GLY A 291 3.01 10.77 -30.44
N GLU A 292 2.28 9.93 -31.16
CA GLU A 292 0.84 9.71 -30.94
C GLU A 292 0.56 9.08 -29.57
N MET A 293 1.35 8.10 -29.15
CA MET A 293 1.21 7.46 -27.83
C MET A 293 1.54 8.43 -26.68
N VAL A 294 2.63 9.20 -26.80
CA VAL A 294 3.02 10.22 -25.81
C VAL A 294 1.94 11.30 -25.68
N SER A 295 1.47 11.83 -26.82
CA SER A 295 0.44 12.86 -26.82
C SER A 295 -0.91 12.35 -26.31
N GLY A 296 -1.27 11.10 -26.61
CA GLY A 296 -2.47 10.44 -26.09
C GLY A 296 -2.47 10.34 -24.57
N PHE A 297 -1.40 9.79 -23.98
CA PHE A 297 -1.26 9.68 -22.53
C PHE A 297 -1.26 11.04 -21.84
N THR A 298 -0.48 11.99 -22.38
CA THR A 298 -0.41 13.37 -21.87
C THR A 298 -1.76 14.04 -21.85
N ARG A 299 -2.52 13.95 -22.95
CA ARG A 299 -3.85 14.55 -23.08
C ARG A 299 -4.82 13.92 -22.07
N TRP A 300 -4.75 12.61 -21.90
CA TRP A 300 -5.55 11.92 -20.89
C TRP A 300 -5.25 12.42 -19.47
N VAL A 301 -3.98 12.52 -19.08
CA VAL A 301 -3.59 13.04 -17.74
C VAL A 301 -4.09 14.47 -17.56
N GLN A 302 -3.87 15.34 -18.54
CA GLN A 302 -4.27 16.75 -18.47
C GLN A 302 -5.79 16.93 -18.39
N HIS A 303 -6.55 16.10 -19.11
CA HIS A 303 -8.00 16.14 -19.09
C HIS A 303 -8.58 15.58 -17.79
N THR A 304 -8.00 14.49 -17.28
CA THR A 304 -8.51 13.79 -16.08
C THR A 304 -8.15 14.55 -14.79
N PHE A 305 -7.00 15.22 -14.77
CA PHE A 305 -6.47 15.94 -13.61
C PHE A 305 -6.16 17.41 -13.95
N PRO A 306 -7.19 18.22 -14.26
CA PRO A 306 -7.00 19.58 -14.74
C PRO A 306 -6.54 20.56 -13.66
N GLN A 307 -6.83 20.27 -12.38
CA GLN A 307 -6.58 21.17 -11.24
C GLN A 307 -5.55 20.62 -10.24
N GLU A 308 -4.94 19.48 -10.54
CA GLU A 308 -4.02 18.81 -9.62
C GLU A 308 -2.68 19.57 -9.50
N PRO A 309 -2.33 20.12 -8.31
CA PRO A 309 -1.14 20.96 -8.17
C PRO A 309 0.16 20.24 -8.53
N ALA A 310 0.29 18.95 -8.21
CA ALA A 310 1.49 18.18 -8.52
C ALA A 310 1.71 18.08 -10.05
N LEU A 311 0.64 17.85 -10.81
CA LEU A 311 0.70 17.80 -12.27
C LEU A 311 0.90 19.18 -12.91
N HIS A 312 0.43 20.26 -12.28
CA HIS A 312 0.77 21.61 -12.73
C HIS A 312 2.26 21.90 -12.60
N LYS A 313 2.86 21.61 -11.44
CA LYS A 313 4.30 21.73 -11.23
C LYS A 313 5.09 20.87 -12.25
N ALA A 314 4.64 19.64 -12.48
CA ALA A 314 5.26 18.76 -13.45
C ALA A 314 5.21 19.31 -14.88
N ARG A 315 4.11 19.96 -15.28
CA ARG A 315 3.99 20.65 -16.58
C ARG A 315 4.98 21.80 -16.68
N GLU A 316 5.10 22.63 -15.66
CA GLU A 316 6.06 23.75 -15.64
C GLU A 316 7.51 23.26 -15.76
N GLN A 317 7.86 22.20 -15.03
CA GLN A 317 9.17 21.57 -15.11
C GLN A 317 9.47 21.01 -16.50
N VAL A 318 8.51 20.31 -17.11
CA VAL A 318 8.64 19.79 -18.49
C VAL A 318 8.77 20.93 -19.51
N LEU A 319 8.00 22.02 -19.36
CA LEU A 319 8.13 23.18 -20.25
C LEU A 319 9.52 23.81 -20.15
N ALA A 320 10.07 23.93 -18.94
CA ALA A 320 11.44 24.43 -18.74
C ALA A 320 12.50 23.50 -19.36
N LEU A 321 12.26 22.19 -19.42
CA LEU A 321 13.15 21.28 -20.16
C LEU A 321 13.17 21.56 -21.66
N ALA A 322 12.03 21.92 -22.26
CA ALA A 322 11.97 22.20 -23.69
C ALA A 322 12.86 23.39 -24.09
N ASP A 323 13.07 24.35 -23.18
CA ASP A 323 13.97 25.50 -23.38
C ASP A 323 15.46 25.11 -23.37
N SER A 324 15.80 23.88 -22.97
CA SER A 324 17.17 23.36 -22.87
C SER A 324 17.58 22.38 -23.99
N LEU A 325 16.68 22.14 -24.95
CA LEU A 325 16.88 21.29 -26.12
C LEU A 325 17.77 21.92 -27.19
#